data_AF-A0A1V2LV78-F1
#
_entry.id   AF-A0A1V2LV78-F1
#
_cell.length_a   1.000
_cell.length_b   1.000
_cell.length_c   1.000
_cell.angle_alpha   90.00
_cell.angle_beta   90.00
_cell.angle_gamma   90.00
#
_symmetry.space_group_name_H-M   'P 1'
#
loop_
_entity.id
_entity.type
_entity.pdbx_description
1 polymer ?
#
loop_
_entity_poly.entity_id
_entity_poly.type
_entity_poly.pdbx_seq_one_letter_code
_entity_poly.pdbx_strand_id
1 'polypeptide(L)' 'MVKRLIRMKFDEIELIGTKINAQDKLEILRESLPEGEAQNIVDTLISKKFIYSNTRDKAEMYEYIRKELICK' A
#
# COMPACT_ATOMS: atom_id res chain seq x y z
N MET A 1 -1.60 -12.32 -11.66
CA MET A 1 -2.55 -11.27 -12.13
C MET A 1 -2.68 -10.15 -11.11
N VAL A 2 -2.98 -10.47 -9.84
CA VAL A 2 -3.17 -9.51 -8.74
C VAL A 2 -1.93 -8.67 -8.39
N LYS A 3 -0.74 -9.28 -8.28
CA LYS A 3 0.51 -8.52 -8.04
C LYS A 3 0.78 -7.43 -9.08
N ARG A 4 0.44 -7.67 -10.35
CA ARG A 4 0.60 -6.70 -11.45
C ARG A 4 -0.35 -5.52 -11.28
N LEU A 5 -1.60 -5.78 -10.89
CA LEU A 5 -2.59 -4.75 -10.58
C LEU A 5 -2.11 -3.85 -9.44
N ILE A 6 -1.66 -4.44 -8.33
CA ILE A 6 -1.17 -3.68 -7.17
C ILE A 6 0.05 -2.83 -7.57
N ARG A 7 0.99 -3.39 -8.34
CA ARG A 7 2.14 -2.64 -8.86
C ARG A 7 1.72 -1.43 -9.70
N MET A 8 0.78 -1.60 -10.63
CA MET A 8 0.27 -0.48 -11.42
C MET A 8 -0.36 0.61 -10.55
N LYS A 9 -1.07 0.24 -9.47
CA LYS A 9 -1.62 1.23 -8.52
C LYS A 9 -0.54 1.98 -7.73
N PHE A 10 0.54 1.31 -7.35
CA PHE A 10 1.71 2.00 -6.78
C PHE A 10 2.29 3.00 -7.77
N ASP A 11 2.49 2.61 -9.03
CA ASP A 11 3.05 3.49 -10.06
C ASP A 11 2.12 4.70 -10.33
N GLU A 12 0.81 4.50 -10.39
CA GLU A 12 -0.19 5.58 -10.51
C GLU A 12 -0.10 6.58 -9.35
N ILE A 13 0.00 6.09 -8.11
CA ILE A 13 0.09 6.95 -6.91
C ILE A 13 1.41 7.75 -6.89
N GLU A 14 2.52 7.13 -7.29
CA GLU A 14 3.82 7.79 -7.35
C GLU A 14 3.91 8.82 -8.49
N LEU A 15 3.19 8.61 -9.60
CA LEU A 15 3.06 9.59 -10.69
C LEU A 15 2.29 10.86 -10.27
N ILE A 16 1.36 10.73 -9.33
CA ILE A 16 0.67 11.87 -8.70
C ILE A 16 1.59 12.58 -7.66
N GLY A 17 2.79 12.03 -7.43
CA GLY A 17 3.73 12.20 -6.31
C GLY A 17 4.36 13.58 -6.05
N THR A 18 3.68 14.69 -6.34
CA THR A 18 4.09 16.03 -5.86
C THR A 18 3.04 16.73 -5.00
N LYS A 19 1.80 16.24 -4.93
CA LYS A 19 0.71 16.91 -4.18
C LYS A 19 0.15 16.10 -3.01
N ILE A 20 0.55 14.84 -2.85
CA ILE A 20 -0.05 13.91 -1.90
C ILE A 20 0.95 13.60 -0.80
N ASN A 21 0.55 13.84 0.46
CA ASN A 21 1.38 13.52 1.61
C ASN A 21 1.51 11.98 1.74
N ALA A 22 2.57 11.50 2.41
CA ALA A 22 2.81 10.06 2.50
C ALA A 22 1.76 9.29 3.32
N GLN A 23 0.97 9.96 4.17
CA GLN A 23 -0.13 9.33 4.91
C GLN A 23 -1.34 9.04 4.01
N ASP A 24 -1.68 9.97 3.13
CA ASP A 24 -2.80 9.87 2.19
C ASP A 24 -2.53 8.77 1.14
N LYS A 25 -1.27 8.53 0.77
CA LYS A 25 -0.90 7.48 -0.19
C LYS A 25 -1.37 6.08 0.21
N LEU A 26 -1.36 5.76 1.50
CA LEU A 26 -1.83 4.48 2.00
C LEU A 26 -3.35 4.32 1.84
N GLU A 27 -4.09 5.38 2.11
CA GLU A 27 -5.55 5.39 2.00
C GLU A 27 -5.98 5.29 0.54
N ILE A 28 -5.37 6.11 -0.32
CA ILE A 28 -5.60 6.08 -1.77
C ILE A 28 -5.27 4.69 -2.34
N LEU A 29 -4.19 4.06 -1.89
CA LEU A 29 -3.88 2.69 -2.30
C LEU A 29 -5.02 1.73 -1.94
N ARG A 30 -5.50 1.76 -0.70
CA ARG A 30 -6.58 0.87 -0.25
C ARG A 30 -7.89 1.11 -0.99
N GLU A 31 -8.24 2.36 -1.27
CA GLU A 31 -9.46 2.74 -1.99
C GLU A 31 -9.38 2.48 -3.49
N SER A 32 -8.19 2.55 -4.09
CA SER A 32 -7.98 2.33 -5.53
C SER A 32 -7.96 0.86 -5.94
N LEU A 33 -7.86 -0.06 -4.97
CA LEU A 33 -7.83 -1.49 -5.22
C LEU A 33 -9.25 -2.04 -5.29
N PRO A 34 -9.57 -2.91 -6.26
CA PRO A 34 -10.86 -3.57 -6.29
C PRO A 34 -11.01 -4.47 -5.06
N GLU A 35 -12.24 -4.56 -4.56
CA GLU A 35 -12.59 -5.49 -3.49
C GLU A 35 -12.24 -6.93 -3.90
N GLY A 36 -11.65 -7.67 -2.97
CA GLY A 36 -11.20 -9.05 -3.20
C GLY A 36 -9.74 -9.26 -2.86
N GLU A 37 -9.06 -10.11 -3.64
CA GLU A 37 -7.72 -10.61 -3.29
C GLU A 37 -6.69 -9.48 -3.14
N ALA A 38 -6.75 -8.44 -3.98
CA ALA A 38 -5.79 -7.34 -3.94
C ALA A 38 -5.91 -6.51 -2.66
N GLN A 39 -7.15 -6.16 -2.27
CA GLN A 39 -7.44 -5.42 -1.04
C GLN A 39 -7.09 -6.26 0.19
N ASN A 40 -7.46 -7.55 0.20
CA ASN A 40 -7.14 -8.46 1.30
C ASN A 40 -5.63 -8.59 1.55
N ILE A 41 -4.82 -8.65 0.48
CA ILE A 41 -3.36 -8.70 0.60
C ILE A 41 -2.82 -7.43 1.26
N VAL A 42 -3.27 -6.26 0.82
CA VAL A 42 -2.82 -4.98 1.38
C VAL A 42 -3.26 -4.84 2.84
N ASP A 43 -4.52 -5.14 3.15
CA ASP A 43 -5.04 -5.08 4.53
C ASP A 43 -4.34 -6.07 5.47
N THR A 44 -3.98 -7.25 4.97
CA THR A 44 -3.19 -8.23 5.73
C THR A 44 -1.80 -7.67 6.05
N LEU A 45 -1.14 -7.01 5.08
CA LEU A 45 0.18 -6.43 5.30
C LEU A 45 0.14 -5.23 6.26
N ILE A 46 -0.89 -4.39 6.16
CA ILE A 46 -1.15 -3.30 7.12
C ILE A 46 -1.31 -3.88 8.52
N SER A 47 -2.19 -4.87 8.68
CA SER A 47 -2.47 -5.50 9.97
C SER A 47 -1.21 -6.16 10.55
N LYS A 48 -0.43 -6.85 9.72
CA LYS A 48 0.85 -7.45 10.11
C LYS A 48 1.82 -6.37 10.62
N LYS A 49 1.99 -5.28 9.89
CA LYS A 49 2.90 -4.19 10.28
C LYS A 49 2.45 -3.50 11.57
N PHE A 50 1.14 -3.29 11.73
CA PHE A 50 0.56 -2.75 12.95
C PHE A 50 0.76 -3.67 14.16
N ILE A 51 0.41 -4.95 14.05
CA ILE A 51 0.44 -5.91 15.17
C ILE A 51 1.89 -6.25 15.57
N TYR A 52 2.76 -6.56 14.61
CA TYR A 52 4.09 -7.09 14.90
C TYR A 52 5.17 -6.03 15.06
N SER A 53 5.00 -4.84 14.48
CA SER A 53 5.97 -3.74 14.61
C SER A 53 5.45 -2.58 15.46
N ASN A 54 4.19 -2.59 15.90
CA ASN A 54 3.51 -1.47 16.55
C ASN A 54 3.64 -0.15 15.78
N THR A 55 3.87 -0.23 14.46
CA THR A 55 3.93 0.93 13.58
C THR A 55 2.51 1.48 13.46
N ARG A 56 2.33 2.77 13.73
CA ARG A 56 1.06 3.50 13.51
C ARG A 56 1.19 4.55 12.41
N ASP A 57 2.43 4.83 12.00
CA ASP A 57 2.71 5.79 10.95
C ASP A 57 2.33 5.19 9.58
N LYS A 58 1.39 5.86 8.90
CA LYS A 58 0.85 5.40 7.61
C LYS A 58 1.90 5.47 6.49
N ALA A 59 2.84 6.41 6.56
CA ALA A 59 3.91 6.53 5.56
C ALA A 59 4.88 5.35 5.68
N GLU A 60 5.27 4.99 6.91
CA GLU A 60 6.11 3.82 7.16
C GLU A 60 5.40 2.52 6.76
N MET A 61 4.09 2.40 7.02
CA MET A 61 3.29 1.27 6.54
C MET A 61 3.26 1.19 5.01
N TYR A 62 3.04 2.30 4.32
CA TYR A 62 3.04 2.37 2.86
C TYR A 62 4.36 1.90 2.26
N GLU A 63 5.48 2.42 2.77
CA GLU A 63 6.82 2.02 2.33
C GLU A 63 7.13 0.54 2.60
N TYR A 64 6.65 0.00 3.73
CA TYR A 64 6.77 -1.42 4.03
C TYR A 64 5.99 -2.29 3.01
N ILE A 65 4.73 -1.95 2.73
CA ILE A 65 3.88 -2.70 1.79
C ILE A 65 4.50 -2.65 0.38
N ARG A 66 4.99 -1.47 -0.03
CA ARG A 66 5.71 -1.29 -1.29
C ARG A 66 6.90 -2.24 -1.37
N LYS A 67 7.73 -2.31 -0.34
CA LYS A 67 8.88 -3.23 -0.30
C LYS A 67 8.45 -4.70 -0.39
N GLU A 68 7.43 -5.11 0.36
CA GLU A 68 6.97 -6.50 0.38
C GLU A 68 6.34 -6.97 -0.94
N LEU A 69 5.67 -6.07 -1.67
CA LEU A 69 4.92 -6.43 -2.87
C LEU A 69 5.65 -6.12 -4.19
N ILE A 70 6.56 -5.15 -4.18
CA ILE A 70 7.21 -4.64 -5.39
C ILE A 70 8.69 -5.00 -5.44
N CYS A 71 9.40 -4.95 -4.32
CA CYS A 71 10.86 -5.14 -4.24
C CYS A 71 11.32 -6.55 -3.87
N LYS A 72 10.39 -7.43 -3.45
CA LYS A 72 10.60 -8.87 -3.26
C LYS A 72 10.12 -9.66 -4.47
#